data_AF-A0A3S5DHF0-F1
#
_entry.id   AF-A0A3S5DHF0-F1
#
_cell.length_a   1.000
_cell.length_b   1.000
_cell.length_c   1.000
_cell.angle_alpha   90.00
_cell.angle_beta   90.00
_cell.angle_gamma   90.00
#
_symmetry.space_group_name_H-M   'P 1'
#
loop_
_entity.id
_entity.type
_entity.pdbx_description
1 polymer ?
#
loop_
_entity_poly.entity_id
_entity_poly.type
_entity_poly.pdbx_seq_one_letter_code
_entity_poly.pdbx_strand_id
1 'polypeptide(L)'
;MSEKTMRVQDYPLATRCPEHILTPTGKPLTDITLEKVLSGEVGPQDVRISRQTLEYQAQIAEQMQRHAVARNFRRAAELIAIPDERILAIYNALRRSAPRRRSCWRSPTSWSTPGMRQ
;
A
#
# COMPACT_ATOMS: atom_id res chain seq x y z
N MET A 1 -3.69 16.50 -12.09
CA MET A 1 -4.91 15.88 -11.54
C MET A 1 -5.34 16.72 -10.36
N SER A 2 -6.58 17.24 -10.34
CA SER A 2 -7.02 18.15 -9.28
C SER A 2 -6.87 17.48 -7.91
N GLU A 3 -6.03 18.08 -7.07
CA GLU A 3 -5.72 17.60 -5.73
C GLU A 3 -6.89 17.95 -4.81
N LYS A 4 -7.94 17.12 -4.86
CA LYS A 4 -9.15 17.31 -4.03
C LYS A 4 -8.85 16.82 -2.62
N THR A 5 -8.83 17.73 -1.66
CA THR A 5 -8.76 17.39 -0.24
C THR A 5 -10.09 16.85 0.24
N MET A 6 -10.11 15.63 0.78
CA MET A 6 -11.32 14.98 1.31
C MET A 6 -11.60 15.42 2.75
N ARG A 7 -12.89 15.52 3.08
CA ARG A 7 -13.37 15.91 4.41
C ARG A 7 -14.14 14.79 5.08
N VAL A 8 -14.34 14.90 6.39
CA VAL A 8 -15.13 13.92 7.18
C VAL A 8 -16.52 13.69 6.58
N GLN A 9 -17.15 14.74 6.05
CA GLN A 9 -18.45 14.66 5.38
C GLN A 9 -18.43 13.84 4.08
N ASP A 10 -17.27 13.56 3.49
CA ASP A 10 -17.16 12.78 2.27
C ASP A 10 -17.07 11.27 2.60
N TYR A 11 -16.94 10.92 3.89
CA TYR A 11 -16.98 9.54 4.35
C TYR A 11 -18.44 9.06 4.54
N PRO A 12 -18.80 7.82 4.14
CA PRO A 12 -17.98 6.82 3.45
C PRO A 12 -17.78 7.15 1.95
N LEU A 13 -16.53 7.07 1.48
CA LEU A 13 -16.15 7.42 0.11
C LEU A 13 -16.91 6.61 -0.96
N ALA A 14 -17.19 5.34 -0.69
CA ALA A 14 -17.88 4.45 -1.64
C ALA A 14 -19.32 4.91 -1.96
N THR A 15 -19.97 5.63 -1.04
CA THR A 15 -21.34 6.12 -1.23
C THR A 15 -21.36 7.58 -1.66
N ARG A 16 -20.49 8.42 -1.07
CA ARG A 16 -20.54 9.88 -1.27
C ARG A 16 -19.66 10.38 -2.40
N CYS A 17 -18.58 9.67 -2.73
CA CYS A 17 -17.57 10.06 -3.70
C CYS A 17 -17.02 8.85 -4.48
N PRO A 18 -17.87 7.96 -5.03
CA PRO A 18 -17.40 6.74 -5.73
C PRO A 18 -16.53 7.06 -6.96
N GLU A 19 -16.73 8.20 -7.60
CA GLU A 19 -15.98 8.65 -8.78
C GLU A 19 -14.50 8.93 -8.50
N HIS A 20 -14.12 9.12 -7.22
CA HIS A 20 -12.72 9.32 -6.81
C HIS A 20 -12.03 8.01 -6.41
N ILE A 21 -12.75 6.88 -6.42
CA ILE A 21 -12.21 5.57 -6.09
C ILE A 21 -11.81 4.86 -7.37
N LEU A 22 -10.50 4.86 -7.61
CA LEU A 22 -9.86 4.12 -8.68
C LEU A 22 -9.02 2.99 -8.09
N THR A 23 -8.95 1.89 -8.84
CA THR A 23 -8.02 0.79 -8.62
C THR A 23 -6.58 1.23 -8.99
N PRO A 24 -5.53 0.51 -8.56
CA PRO A 24 -4.15 0.79 -8.97
C PRO A 24 -3.92 0.76 -10.48
N THR A 25 -4.75 0.02 -11.22
CA THR A 25 -4.72 -0.06 -12.69
C THR A 25 -5.55 1.04 -13.36
N GLY A 26 -6.20 1.90 -12.58
CA GLY A 26 -6.97 3.05 -13.06
C GLY A 26 -8.44 2.76 -13.35
N LYS A 27 -8.92 1.53 -13.14
CA LYS A 27 -10.34 1.19 -13.31
C LYS A 27 -11.19 1.81 -12.19
N PRO A 28 -12.36 2.38 -12.50
CA PRO A 28 -13.29 2.88 -11.50
C PRO A 28 -13.91 1.73 -10.68
N LEU A 29 -14.44 2.06 -9.50
CA LEU A 29 -15.16 1.10 -8.66
C LEU A 29 -16.35 0.45 -9.39
N THR A 30 -17.01 1.17 -10.29
CA THR A 30 -18.17 0.69 -11.08
C THR A 30 -17.80 -0.41 -12.08
N ASP A 31 -16.52 -0.53 -12.44
CA ASP A 31 -16.04 -1.59 -13.34
C ASP A 31 -15.84 -2.93 -12.65
N ILE A 32 -15.91 -2.97 -11.31
CA ILE A 32 -15.78 -4.22 -10.55
C ILE A 32 -17.16 -4.90 -10.51
N THR A 33 -17.57 -5.49 -11.64
CA THR A 33 -18.82 -6.24 -11.76
C THR A 33 -18.56 -7.73 -11.99
N LEU A 34 -19.57 -8.57 -11.72
CA LEU A 34 -19.44 -10.02 -11.88
C LEU A 34 -19.18 -10.42 -13.34
N GLU A 35 -19.82 -9.74 -14.29
CA GLU A 35 -19.66 -9.99 -15.72
C GLU A 35 -18.22 -9.73 -16.18
N LYS A 36 -17.61 -8.64 -15.70
CA LYS A 36 -16.22 -8.27 -16.02
C LYS A 36 -15.20 -9.19 -15.36
N VAL A 37 -15.53 -9.77 -14.20
CA VAL A 37 -14.72 -10.82 -13.57
C VAL A 37 -14.80 -12.11 -14.39
N LEU A 38 -16.00 -12.52 -14.82
CA LEU A 38 -16.19 -13.73 -15.63
C LEU A 38 -15.56 -13.62 -17.02
N SER A 39 -15.57 -12.44 -17.63
CA SER A 39 -14.91 -12.20 -18.92
C SER A 39 -13.37 -12.12 -18.83
N GLY A 40 -12.81 -12.06 -17.60
CA GLY A 40 -11.39 -11.85 -17.37
C GLY A 40 -10.92 -10.41 -17.56
N GLU A 41 -11.83 -9.46 -17.82
CA GLU A 41 -11.52 -8.04 -17.90
C GLU A 41 -11.07 -7.49 -16.54
N VAL A 42 -11.63 -7.97 -15.43
CA VAL A 42 -11.24 -7.61 -14.05
C VAL A 42 -10.52 -8.79 -13.39
N GLY A 43 -9.25 -8.58 -13.08
CA GLY A 43 -8.41 -9.57 -12.40
C GLY A 43 -8.20 -9.28 -10.91
N PRO A 44 -7.54 -10.19 -10.17
CA PRO A 44 -7.20 -9.99 -8.76
C PRO A 44 -6.37 -8.73 -8.48
N GLN A 45 -5.52 -8.31 -9.43
CA GLN A 45 -4.73 -7.09 -9.35
C GLN A 45 -5.55 -5.81 -9.39
N ASP A 46 -6.74 -5.86 -10.00
CA ASP A 46 -7.67 -4.73 -10.08
C ASP A 46 -8.45 -4.58 -8.77
N VAL A 47 -8.68 -5.66 -8.03
CA VAL A 47 -9.34 -5.66 -6.71
C VAL A 47 -8.33 -5.30 -5.61
N ARG A 48 -7.59 -4.21 -5.81
CA ARG A 48 -6.62 -3.65 -4.86
C ARG A 48 -6.98 -2.18 -4.59
N ILE A 49 -6.61 -1.69 -3.41
CA ILE A 49 -6.78 -0.27 -3.06
C ILE A 49 -5.67 0.56 -3.73
N SER A 50 -5.99 1.76 -4.22
CA SER A 50 -5.00 2.68 -4.78
C SER A 50 -4.36 3.57 -3.73
N ARG A 51 -3.19 4.13 -4.07
CA ARG A 51 -2.46 5.07 -3.21
C ARG A 51 -3.30 6.30 -2.89
N GLN A 52 -4.00 6.82 -3.89
CA GLN A 52 -4.83 8.00 -3.76
C GLN A 52 -6.02 7.76 -2.81
N THR A 53 -6.66 6.59 -2.89
CA THR A 53 -7.74 6.24 -1.95
C THR A 53 -7.22 6.15 -0.50
N LEU A 54 -6.02 5.62 -0.25
CA LEU A 54 -5.43 5.62 1.09
C LEU A 54 -5.08 7.03 1.59
N GLU A 55 -4.64 7.92 0.71
CA GLU A 55 -4.40 9.32 1.08
C GLU A 55 -5.71 10.04 1.46
N TYR A 56 -6.79 9.81 0.73
CA TYR A 56 -8.11 10.33 1.12
C TYR A 56 -8.58 9.84 2.49
N GLN A 57 -8.38 8.54 2.79
CA GLN A 57 -8.66 7.99 4.11
C GLN A 57 -7.75 8.59 5.19
N ALA A 58 -6.48 8.89 4.86
CA ALA A 58 -5.57 9.58 5.77
C ALA A 58 -6.05 10.99 6.10
N GLN A 59 -6.46 11.78 5.09
CA GLN A 59 -6.99 13.14 5.27
C GLN A 59 -8.23 13.16 6.16
N ILE A 60 -9.16 12.23 5.95
CA ILE A 60 -10.35 12.06 6.79
C ILE A 60 -9.94 11.71 8.23
N ALA A 61 -8.99 10.79 8.42
CA ALA A 61 -8.51 10.38 9.73
C ALA A 61 -7.82 11.53 10.50
N GLU A 62 -7.05 12.38 9.82
CA GLU A 62 -6.42 13.57 10.43
C GLU A 62 -7.45 14.57 10.96
N GLN A 63 -8.51 14.81 10.19
CA GLN A 63 -9.59 15.70 10.61
C GLN A 63 -10.33 15.17 11.84
N MET A 64 -10.39 13.84 12.00
CA MET A 64 -10.93 13.18 13.19
C MET A 64 -9.94 13.09 14.36
N GLN A 65 -8.81 13.81 14.32
CA GLN A 65 -7.73 13.77 15.32
C GLN A 65 -7.08 12.38 15.47
N ARG A 66 -7.20 11.51 14.47
CA ARG A 66 -6.61 10.15 14.45
C ARG A 66 -5.28 10.16 13.69
N HIS A 67 -4.35 11.01 14.09
CA HIS A 67 -3.07 11.21 13.40
C HIS A 67 -2.23 9.94 13.25
N ALA A 68 -2.27 9.03 14.23
CA ALA A 68 -1.57 7.75 14.15
C ALA A 68 -2.12 6.86 13.01
N VAL A 69 -3.44 6.86 12.83
CA VAL A 69 -4.11 6.11 11.75
C VAL A 69 -3.79 6.73 10.39
N ALA A 70 -3.81 8.06 10.29
CA ALA A 70 -3.42 8.75 9.06
C ALA A 70 -1.99 8.44 8.63
N ARG A 71 -1.03 8.48 9.57
CA ARG A 71 0.36 8.07 9.30
C ARG A 71 0.45 6.61 8.85
N ASN A 72 -0.36 5.73 9.42
CA ASN A 72 -0.40 4.33 9.00
C ASN A 72 -0.91 4.18 7.55
N PHE A 73 -1.96 4.91 7.17
CA PHE A 73 -2.47 4.87 5.80
C PHE A 73 -1.48 5.40 4.77
N ARG A 74 -0.74 6.48 5.08
CA ARG A 74 0.32 6.98 4.20
C ARG A 74 1.44 5.96 4.02
N ARG A 75 1.89 5.31 5.09
CA ARG A 75 2.87 4.21 5.01
C ARG A 75 2.33 3.04 4.20
N ALA A 76 1.07 2.67 4.40
CA ALA A 76 0.42 1.62 3.61
C ALA A 76 0.32 1.98 2.12
N ALA A 77 0.15 3.26 1.78
CA ALA A 77 0.14 3.72 0.40
C ALA A 77 1.48 3.51 -0.32
N GLU A 78 2.60 3.63 0.39
CA GLU A 78 3.92 3.30 -0.15
C GLU A 78 4.03 1.79 -0.47
N LEU A 79 3.44 0.94 0.38
CA LEU A 79 3.50 -0.51 0.24
C LEU A 79 2.72 -1.06 -0.96
N ILE A 80 1.78 -0.31 -1.53
CA ILE A 80 1.04 -0.72 -2.75
C ILE A 80 1.99 -0.99 -3.93
N ALA A 81 3.17 -0.38 -3.96
CA ALA A 81 4.17 -0.62 -5.00
C ALA A 81 4.80 -2.02 -4.94
N ILE A 82 4.75 -2.65 -3.77
CA ILE A 82 5.57 -3.81 -3.44
C ILE A 82 4.74 -5.07 -3.67
N PRO A 83 5.26 -6.08 -4.39
CA PRO A 83 4.56 -7.35 -4.56
C PRO A 83 4.27 -8.06 -3.24
N ASP A 84 3.14 -8.77 -3.17
CA ASP A 84 2.64 -9.43 -1.95
C ASP A 84 3.67 -10.40 -1.34
N GLU A 85 4.38 -11.18 -2.17
CA GLU A 85 5.45 -12.08 -1.73
C GLU A 85 6.58 -11.33 -1.01
N ARG A 86 6.93 -10.14 -1.52
CA ARG A 86 7.95 -9.30 -0.93
C ARG A 86 7.46 -8.67 0.38
N ILE A 87 6.18 -8.29 0.47
CA ILE A 87 5.56 -7.85 1.72
C ILE A 87 5.65 -8.95 2.79
N LEU A 88 5.29 -10.19 2.44
CA LEU A 88 5.39 -11.33 3.35
C LEU A 88 6.83 -11.61 3.79
N ALA A 89 7.81 -11.49 2.88
CA ALA A 89 9.23 -11.64 3.20
C ALA A 89 9.71 -10.56 4.19
N ILE A 90 9.34 -9.30 3.97
CA ILE A 90 9.67 -8.18 4.88
C ILE A 90 9.02 -8.40 6.24
N TYR A 91 7.74 -8.76 6.26
CA TYR A 91 7.01 -9.04 7.51
C TYR A 91 7.68 -10.16 8.31
N ASN A 92 8.02 -11.28 7.65
CA ASN A 92 8.71 -12.39 8.29
C ASN A 92 10.09 -11.98 8.81
N ALA A 93 10.83 -11.13 8.10
CA ALA A 93 12.14 -10.63 8.54
C ALA A 93 12.07 -9.74 9.80
N LEU A 94 10.96 -9.03 10.01
CA LEU A 94 10.73 -8.20 11.20
C LEU A 94 10.34 -9.02 12.45
N ARG A 95 9.95 -10.29 12.29
CA ARG A 95 9.56 -11.15 13.40
C ARG A 95 10.78 -11.54 14.25
N ARG A 96 10.65 -11.45 15.58
CA ARG A 96 11.74 -11.71 16.56
C ARG A 96 12.44 -13.06 16.38
N SER A 97 11.71 -14.09 15.93
CA SER A 97 12.20 -15.46 15.72
C SER A 97 12.73 -15.72 14.30
N ALA A 98 12.84 -14.70 13.45
CA ALA A 98 13.34 -14.87 12.09
C ALA A 98 14.84 -15.18 12.10
N PRO A 99 15.30 -16.23 11.42
CA PRO A 99 16.68 -16.74 11.52
C PRO A 99 17.75 -15.77 11.00
N ARG A 100 17.36 -14.65 10.37
CA ARG A 100 18.25 -13.76 9.62
C ARG A 100 18.18 -12.29 10.06
N ARG A 101 18.07 -12.03 11.37
CA ARG A 101 18.10 -10.66 11.93
C ARG A 101 19.38 -9.86 11.57
N ARG A 102 20.46 -10.54 11.17
CA ARG A 102 21.77 -9.94 10.87
C ARG A 102 21.92 -9.36 9.45
N SER A 103 21.14 -9.80 8.45
CA SER A 103 21.32 -9.28 7.07
C SER A 103 20.50 -8.04 6.76
N CYS A 104 19.47 -7.74 7.56
CA CYS A 104 18.58 -6.60 7.34
C CYS A 104 19.26 -5.25 7.65
N TRP A 105 20.42 -5.28 8.31
CA TRP A 105 21.19 -4.12 8.78
C TRP A 105 22.62 -4.08 8.24
N ARG A 106 22.95 -4.84 7.18
CA ARG A 106 24.28 -4.74 6.55
C ARG A 106 24.24 -3.72 5.42
N SER A 107 24.96 -2.62 5.61
CA SER A 107 25.26 -1.62 4.59
C SER A 107 25.89 -2.28 3.33
N PRO A 108 25.69 -1.73 2.11
CA PRO A 108 26.19 -2.33 0.87
C PRO A 108 27.72 -2.45 0.75
N THR A 109 28.50 -1.84 1.65
CA THR A 109 29.94 -1.60 1.51
C THR A 109 30.88 -2.68 2.06
N SER A 110 30.41 -3.92 2.26
CA SER A 110 31.28 -4.98 2.84
C SER A 110 31.30 -6.28 2.04
N TRP A 111 31.59 -6.17 0.74
CA TRP A 111 31.99 -7.29 -0.11
C TRP A 111 33.23 -6.92 -0.92
N SER A 112 34.37 -6.84 -0.24
CA SER A 112 35.77 -6.90 -0.71
C SER A 112 36.59 -6.97 0.58
N THR A 113 37.29 -8.01 1.01
CA THR A 113 38.14 -9.00 0.31
C THR A 113 38.40 -10.16 1.31
N PRO A 114 38.44 -11.45 0.92
CA PRO A 114 39.05 -12.48 1.76
C PRO A 114 40.53 -12.63 1.36
N GLY A 115 41.43 -12.15 2.21
CA GLY A 115 42.88 -12.39 2.04
C GLY A 115 43.76 -11.42 2.80
N MET A 116 44.06 -11.71 4.07
CA MET A 116 45.30 -11.39 4.80
C MET A 116 45.15 -11.92 6.24
N ARG A 117 45.92 -12.98 6.59
CA ARG A 117 47.10 -12.97 7.50
C ARG A 117 46.69 -12.93 9.00
N GLN A 118 47.24 -13.72 9.91
CA GLN A 118 48.25 -14.79 9.93
C GLN A 118 47.85 -15.83 10.97
#